data_AF-A0A5R2NFM7-F1
#
_entry.id   AF-A0A5R2NFM7-F1
#
_cell.length_a   1.000
_cell.length_b   1.000
_cell.length_c   1.000
_cell.angle_alpha   90.00
_cell.angle_beta   90.00
_cell.angle_gamma   90.00
#
_symmetry.space_group_name_H-M   'P 1'
#
loop_
_entity.id
_entity.type
_entity.pdbx_description
1 polymer ?
#
loop_
_entity_poly.entity_id
_entity_poly.type
_entity_poly.pdbx_seq_one_letter_code
_entity_poly.pdbx_strand_id
1 'polypeptide(L)'
;ESTSLSRTAQNDVLMAIGAKAIAVRDGGVSRLLVVADMPPQVDEHIDLASIGMVKGMTGALDTLFFGGDRMLRVFGPVGDSDKEFELIMPDYSLRKAMLIYSRNVAFVSLLISLFTAMLVYAAIDLIMIGPIRTMTRSMLSFSQAPDDPGRIIHPADRADEIGVAERELSQMQERLQKMLAEQKHLADLGLAVSKINHDMRNILASAQLLSDRLRQVKDPTVQAFAPKLVRALDRAVAYSEGVLHYGRTQEPPPSRRRVRLR
;
A
#
# COMPACT_ATOMS: atom_id res chain seq x y z
N GLU A 1 59.08 -40.62 -34.72
CA GLU A 1 58.27 -40.40 -35.92
C GLU A 1 56.87 -39.98 -35.49
N SER A 2 56.37 -38.85 -35.96
CA SER A 2 55.00 -38.43 -35.68
C SER A 2 54.09 -38.99 -36.77
N THR A 3 53.19 -39.89 -36.38
CA THR A 3 52.17 -40.45 -37.27
C THR A 3 51.21 -39.32 -37.65
N SER A 4 51.49 -38.61 -38.75
CA SER A 4 50.62 -37.56 -39.25
C SER A 4 49.30 -38.19 -39.71
N LEU A 5 48.19 -37.82 -39.05
CA LEU A 5 46.84 -38.17 -39.46
C LEU A 5 46.62 -37.79 -40.94
N SER A 6 45.82 -38.55 -41.69
CA SER A 6 45.43 -38.19 -43.06
C SER A 6 44.71 -36.83 -43.07
N ARG A 7 44.94 -35.97 -44.09
CA ARG A 7 44.31 -34.64 -44.20
C ARG A 7 42.78 -34.68 -44.12
N THR A 8 42.16 -35.76 -44.62
CA THR A 8 40.72 -35.98 -44.50
C THR A 8 40.28 -36.18 -43.05
N ALA A 9 40.95 -37.08 -42.31
CA ALA A 9 40.66 -37.30 -40.90
C ALA A 9 40.92 -36.05 -40.05
N GLN A 10 41.94 -35.27 -40.39
CA GLN A 10 42.22 -33.98 -39.74
C GLN A 10 41.09 -32.96 -39.97
N ASN A 11 40.57 -32.86 -41.19
CA ASN A 11 39.46 -31.97 -41.52
C ASN A 11 38.13 -32.42 -40.89
N ASP A 12 37.88 -33.73 -40.81
CA ASP A 12 36.68 -34.28 -40.16
C ASP A 12 36.70 -33.98 -38.66
N VAL A 13 37.86 -34.08 -38.01
CA VAL A 13 38.03 -33.71 -36.59
C VAL A 13 37.84 -32.21 -36.39
N LEU A 14 38.38 -31.36 -37.27
CA LEU A 14 38.17 -29.92 -37.22
C LEU A 14 36.70 -29.53 -37.41
N MET A 15 35.99 -30.15 -38.37
CA MET A 15 34.56 -29.94 -38.58
C MET A 15 33.71 -30.41 -37.39
N ALA A 16 34.03 -31.57 -36.81
CA ALA A 16 33.30 -32.11 -35.67
C ALA A 16 33.44 -31.23 -34.41
N ILE A 17 34.61 -30.60 -34.22
CA ILE A 17 34.89 -29.68 -33.11
C ILE A 17 34.41 -28.25 -33.42
N GLY A 18 34.08 -27.95 -34.69
CA GLY A 18 33.68 -26.62 -35.13
C GLY A 18 34.84 -25.62 -35.18
N ALA A 19 36.08 -26.11 -35.26
CA ALA A 19 37.29 -25.29 -35.29
C ALA A 19 37.88 -25.23 -36.70
N LYS A 20 38.48 -24.09 -37.06
CA LYS A 20 39.20 -23.91 -38.33
C LYS A 20 40.68 -24.25 -38.24
N ALA A 21 41.27 -24.14 -37.05
CA ALA A 21 42.66 -24.51 -36.80
C ALA A 21 42.87 -24.92 -35.34
N ILE A 22 43.80 -25.86 -35.14
CA ILE A 22 44.31 -26.27 -33.82
C ILE A 22 45.84 -26.24 -33.86
N ALA A 23 46.44 -25.49 -32.94
CA ALA A 23 47.88 -25.47 -32.72
C ALA A 23 48.20 -25.86 -31.27
N VAL A 24 49.37 -26.46 -31.07
CA VAL A 24 49.87 -26.82 -29.74
C VAL A 24 51.22 -26.19 -29.53
N ARG A 25 51.40 -25.49 -28.40
CA ARG A 25 52.69 -24.98 -27.96
C ARG A 25 53.27 -25.91 -26.90
N ASP A 26 54.46 -26.42 -27.18
CA ASP A 26 55.21 -27.34 -26.33
C ASP A 26 56.62 -26.75 -26.13
N GLY A 27 56.98 -26.37 -24.90
CA GLY A 27 58.30 -25.82 -24.57
C GLY A 27 58.69 -24.54 -25.32
N GLY A 28 57.73 -23.64 -25.60
CA GLY A 28 57.98 -22.36 -26.30
C GLY A 28 57.99 -22.45 -27.83
N VAL A 29 57.86 -23.65 -28.41
CA VAL A 29 57.73 -23.84 -29.86
C VAL A 29 56.27 -24.14 -30.20
N SER A 30 55.65 -23.26 -30.99
CA SER A 30 54.28 -23.46 -31.48
C SER A 30 54.31 -24.43 -32.66
N ARG A 31 53.78 -25.64 -32.48
CA ARG A 31 53.65 -26.65 -33.53
C ARG A 31 52.20 -26.66 -34.02
N LEU A 32 51.99 -26.15 -35.23
CA LEU A 32 50.69 -26.23 -35.91
C LEU A 32 50.36 -27.70 -36.19
N LEU A 33 49.25 -28.19 -35.61
CA LEU A 33 48.86 -29.59 -35.77
C LEU A 33 47.95 -29.78 -36.99
N VAL A 34 47.00 -28.86 -37.22
CA VAL A 34 46.06 -28.92 -38.35
C VAL A 34 45.60 -27.51 -38.75
N VAL A 35 45.62 -27.20 -40.05
CA VAL A 35 45.09 -25.96 -40.65
C VAL A 35 44.21 -26.33 -41.85
N ALA A 36 42.95 -25.87 -41.86
CA ALA A 36 42.03 -26.17 -42.96
C ALA A 36 42.17 -25.24 -44.19
N ASP A 37 42.80 -24.07 -44.08
CA ASP A 37 43.32 -23.18 -45.15
C ASP A 37 43.85 -21.89 -44.47
N MET A 38 44.52 -20.99 -45.22
CA MET A 38 45.18 -19.77 -44.72
C MET A 38 44.34 -19.05 -43.62
N PRO A 39 44.89 -18.77 -42.41
CA PRO A 39 44.06 -18.36 -41.27
C PRO A 39 43.37 -17.01 -41.57
N PRO A 40 42.03 -16.94 -41.45
CA PRO A 40 41.32 -15.65 -41.51
C PRO A 40 41.78 -14.75 -40.36
N GLN A 41 41.61 -13.43 -40.51
CA GLN A 41 41.95 -12.46 -39.46
C GLN A 41 41.24 -12.84 -38.15
N VAL A 42 41.99 -12.86 -37.05
CA VAL A 42 41.49 -13.16 -35.72
C VAL A 42 41.01 -11.86 -35.10
N ASP A 43 39.72 -11.79 -34.77
CA ASP A 43 39.10 -10.60 -34.20
C ASP A 43 39.29 -10.52 -32.68
N GLU A 44 39.32 -11.68 -32.00
CA GLU A 44 39.36 -11.72 -30.54
C GLU A 44 40.31 -12.81 -30.00
N HIS A 45 41.07 -12.43 -28.96
CA HIS A 45 42.06 -13.28 -28.30
C HIS A 45 41.59 -13.56 -26.86
N ILE A 46 41.24 -14.82 -26.59
CA ILE A 46 40.64 -15.26 -25.34
C ILE A 46 41.63 -16.19 -24.63
N ASP A 47 42.19 -15.71 -23.53
CA ASP A 47 43.07 -16.47 -22.65
C ASP A 47 42.26 -17.13 -21.52
N LEU A 48 42.12 -18.46 -21.56
CA LEU A 48 41.35 -19.21 -20.56
C LEU A 48 41.94 -19.14 -19.16
N ALA A 49 43.25 -18.93 -19.02
CA ALA A 49 43.92 -18.91 -17.71
C ALA A 49 43.74 -17.58 -16.98
N SER A 50 43.50 -16.48 -17.70
CA SER A 50 43.42 -15.12 -17.14
C SER A 50 42.03 -14.48 -17.19
N ILE A 51 40.99 -15.23 -17.59
CA ILE A 51 39.60 -14.75 -17.56
C ILE A 51 39.06 -14.71 -16.13
N GLY A 52 38.90 -13.50 -15.60
CA GLY A 52 38.10 -13.26 -14.40
C GLY A 52 36.59 -13.26 -14.68
N MET A 53 35.77 -13.52 -13.66
CA MET A 53 34.30 -13.61 -13.77
C MET A 53 33.67 -12.37 -14.43
N VAL A 54 34.12 -11.17 -14.08
CA VAL A 54 33.60 -9.91 -14.63
C VAL A 54 33.90 -9.82 -16.14
N LYS A 55 35.15 -10.08 -16.54
CA LYS A 55 35.59 -10.04 -17.95
C LYS A 55 34.86 -11.10 -18.79
N GLY A 56 34.68 -12.30 -18.23
CA GLY A 56 33.90 -13.37 -18.86
C GLY A 56 32.43 -12.99 -19.06
N MET A 57 31.81 -12.37 -18.04
CA MET A 57 30.42 -11.90 -18.14
C MET A 57 30.27 -10.80 -19.20
N THR A 58 31.17 -9.82 -19.22
CA THR A 58 31.13 -8.75 -20.24
C THR A 58 31.41 -9.29 -21.64
N GLY A 59 32.35 -10.22 -21.81
CA GLY A 59 32.65 -10.83 -23.11
C GLY A 59 31.51 -11.72 -23.62
N ALA A 60 30.85 -12.45 -22.72
CA ALA A 60 29.64 -13.22 -23.04
C ALA A 60 28.50 -12.30 -23.50
N LEU A 61 28.28 -11.17 -22.82
CA LEU A 61 27.28 -10.18 -23.25
C LEU A 61 27.63 -9.58 -24.61
N ASP A 62 28.90 -9.21 -24.84
CA ASP A 62 29.35 -8.69 -26.13
C ASP A 62 29.13 -9.69 -27.28
N THR A 63 29.48 -10.96 -27.06
CA THR A 63 29.24 -12.05 -28.04
C THR A 63 27.74 -12.27 -28.28
N LEU A 64 26.90 -12.18 -27.24
CA LEU A 64 25.46 -12.35 -27.36
C LEU A 64 24.83 -11.26 -28.23
N PHE A 65 25.19 -9.99 -28.00
CA PHE A 65 24.61 -8.84 -28.70
C PHE A 65 25.25 -8.58 -30.07
N PHE A 66 26.58 -8.62 -30.16
CA PHE A 66 27.36 -8.16 -31.32
C PHE A 66 28.22 -9.24 -31.99
N GLY A 67 28.21 -10.48 -31.49
CA GLY A 67 28.92 -11.60 -32.13
C GLY A 67 28.21 -12.15 -33.37
N GLY A 68 28.66 -13.26 -33.92
CA GLY A 68 28.02 -14.02 -35.00
C GLY A 68 28.85 -14.14 -36.28
N ASP A 69 29.76 -13.18 -36.50
CA ASP A 69 30.66 -13.13 -37.66
C ASP A 69 32.13 -12.99 -37.23
N ARG A 70 32.48 -13.30 -35.97
CA ARG A 70 33.84 -13.11 -35.43
C ARG A 70 34.60 -14.43 -35.35
N MET A 71 35.91 -14.35 -35.57
CA MET A 71 36.83 -15.45 -35.34
C MET A 71 37.48 -15.33 -33.95
N LEU A 72 37.18 -16.29 -33.08
CA LEU A 72 37.74 -16.37 -31.74
C LEU A 72 39.01 -17.21 -31.76
N ARG A 73 40.10 -16.67 -31.23
CA ARG A 73 41.31 -17.42 -30.89
C ARG A 73 41.30 -17.66 -29.40
N VAL A 74 41.04 -18.90 -29.04
CA VAL A 74 40.96 -19.38 -27.67
C VAL A 74 42.26 -20.11 -27.35
N PHE A 75 43.00 -19.65 -26.35
CA PHE A 75 44.24 -20.29 -25.95
C PHE A 75 44.36 -20.41 -24.43
N GLY A 76 45.06 -21.46 -23.99
CA GLY A 76 45.29 -21.72 -22.57
C GLY A 76 45.73 -23.16 -22.31
N PRO A 77 46.12 -23.46 -21.06
CA PRO A 77 46.43 -24.82 -20.64
C PRO A 77 45.16 -25.68 -20.61
N VAL A 78 45.25 -26.91 -21.10
CA VAL A 78 44.12 -27.86 -21.11
C VAL A 78 44.42 -29.02 -20.15
N GLY A 79 43.64 -29.13 -19.08
CA GLY A 79 43.85 -30.14 -18.03
C GLY A 79 45.15 -29.93 -17.24
N ASP A 80 45.77 -31.02 -16.78
CA ASP A 80 47.05 -31.01 -16.04
C ASP A 80 48.30 -31.05 -16.97
N SER A 81 48.14 -30.85 -18.28
CA SER A 81 49.26 -30.89 -19.22
C SER A 81 49.99 -29.55 -19.29
N ASP A 82 51.32 -29.58 -19.33
CA ASP A 82 52.20 -28.41 -19.56
C ASP A 82 52.18 -27.88 -21.01
N LYS A 83 51.08 -28.13 -21.73
CA LYS A 83 50.92 -27.80 -23.15
C LYS A 83 49.82 -26.76 -23.31
N GLU A 84 50.12 -25.67 -24.00
CA GLU A 84 49.11 -24.68 -24.38
C GLU A 84 48.48 -25.10 -25.69
N PHE A 85 47.16 -25.17 -25.71
CA PHE A 85 46.40 -25.39 -26.93
C PHE A 85 45.87 -24.05 -27.43
N GLU A 86 45.93 -23.85 -28.73
CA GLU A 86 45.39 -22.69 -29.42
C GLU A 86 44.34 -23.18 -30.42
N LEU A 87 43.12 -22.70 -30.25
CA LEU A 87 41.94 -23.06 -31.01
C LEU A 87 41.40 -21.82 -31.73
N ILE A 88 41.27 -21.88 -33.04
CA ILE A 88 40.62 -20.83 -33.82
C ILE A 88 39.25 -21.34 -34.26
N MET A 89 38.18 -20.72 -33.77
CA MET A 89 36.80 -21.11 -34.07
C MET A 89 35.91 -19.89 -34.31
N PRO A 90 34.92 -19.98 -35.20
CA PRO A 90 33.95 -18.92 -35.39
C PRO A 90 32.92 -18.89 -34.23
N ASP A 91 32.44 -17.71 -33.87
CA ASP A 91 31.53 -17.52 -32.72
C ASP A 91 30.05 -17.80 -33.01
N TYR A 92 29.65 -18.01 -34.28
CA TYR A 92 28.23 -18.16 -34.67
C TYR A 92 27.49 -19.27 -33.91
N SER A 93 28.14 -20.43 -33.71
CA SER A 93 27.54 -21.57 -33.01
C SER A 93 27.35 -21.27 -31.53
N LEU A 94 28.34 -20.60 -30.94
CA LEU A 94 28.30 -20.14 -29.56
C LEU A 94 27.17 -19.12 -29.37
N ARG A 95 27.11 -18.07 -30.21
CA ARG A 95 26.04 -17.05 -30.15
C ARG A 95 24.65 -17.68 -30.30
N LYS A 96 24.46 -18.59 -31.27
CA LYS A 96 23.18 -19.27 -31.48
C LYS A 96 22.75 -20.07 -30.24
N ALA A 97 23.66 -20.83 -29.64
CA ALA A 97 23.39 -21.59 -28.43
C ALA A 97 23.06 -20.65 -27.25
N MET A 98 23.82 -19.56 -27.08
CA MET A 98 23.58 -18.56 -26.05
C MET A 98 22.22 -17.87 -26.20
N LEU A 99 21.80 -17.52 -27.42
CA LEU A 99 20.48 -16.92 -27.67
C LEU A 99 19.33 -17.87 -27.31
N ILE A 100 19.42 -19.16 -27.67
CA ILE A 100 18.41 -20.17 -27.34
C ILE A 100 18.31 -20.33 -25.82
N TYR A 101 19.45 -20.49 -25.15
CA TYR A 101 19.50 -20.67 -23.70
C TYR A 101 18.98 -19.43 -22.97
N SER A 102 19.42 -18.24 -23.40
CA SER A 102 19.00 -16.96 -22.81
C SER A 102 17.50 -16.75 -22.92
N ARG A 103 16.88 -17.11 -24.06
CA ARG A 103 15.42 -17.06 -24.23
C ARG A 103 14.69 -17.99 -23.27
N ASN A 104 15.18 -19.22 -23.10
CA ASN A 104 14.56 -20.18 -22.19
C ASN A 104 14.64 -19.72 -20.74
N VAL A 105 15.82 -19.24 -20.30
CA VAL A 105 16.01 -18.68 -18.97
C VAL A 105 15.13 -17.45 -18.78
N ALA A 106 15.10 -16.52 -19.74
CA ALA A 106 14.26 -15.33 -19.67
C ALA A 106 12.77 -15.68 -19.51
N PHE A 107 12.27 -16.67 -20.25
CA PHE A 107 10.88 -17.11 -20.14
C PHE A 107 10.57 -17.72 -18.77
N VAL A 108 11.44 -18.60 -18.27
CA VAL A 108 11.27 -19.23 -16.95
C VAL A 108 11.36 -18.19 -15.84
N SER A 109 12.33 -17.28 -15.90
CA SER A 109 12.50 -16.19 -14.93
C SER A 109 11.30 -15.24 -14.94
N LEU A 110 10.76 -14.90 -16.12
CA LEU A 110 9.57 -14.07 -16.24
C LEU A 110 8.36 -14.74 -15.61
N LEU A 111 8.17 -16.04 -15.86
CA LEU A 111 7.06 -16.81 -15.29
C LEU A 111 7.13 -16.84 -13.76
N ILE A 112 8.31 -17.14 -13.19
CA ILE A 112 8.52 -17.15 -11.74
C ILE A 112 8.31 -15.76 -11.13
N SER A 113 8.81 -14.72 -11.80
CA SER A 113 8.66 -13.33 -11.33
C SER A 113 7.19 -12.91 -11.33
N LEU A 114 6.45 -13.20 -12.40
CA LEU A 114 5.03 -12.88 -12.50
C LEU A 114 4.21 -13.65 -11.46
N PHE A 115 4.51 -14.94 -11.25
CA PHE A 115 3.87 -15.75 -10.22
C PHE A 115 4.12 -15.19 -8.81
N THR A 116 5.38 -14.88 -8.51
CA THR A 116 5.76 -14.25 -7.23
C THR A 116 5.06 -12.90 -7.05
N ALA A 117 5.00 -12.07 -8.09
CA ALA A 117 4.34 -10.77 -8.06
C ALA A 117 2.83 -10.92 -7.80
N MET A 118 2.16 -11.89 -8.43
CA MET A 118 0.75 -12.19 -8.16
C MET A 118 0.52 -12.61 -6.71
N LEU A 119 1.38 -13.48 -6.15
CA LEU A 119 1.27 -13.91 -4.76
C LEU A 119 1.47 -12.74 -3.77
N VAL A 120 2.48 -11.90 -4.01
CA VAL A 120 2.73 -10.71 -3.18
C VAL A 120 1.55 -9.74 -3.27
N TYR A 121 1.05 -9.49 -4.48
CA TYR A 121 -0.13 -8.65 -4.68
C TYR A 121 -1.35 -9.18 -3.93
N ALA A 122 -1.66 -10.47 -4.06
CA ALA A 122 -2.76 -11.11 -3.35
C ALA A 122 -2.58 -11.01 -1.82
N ALA A 123 -1.36 -11.26 -1.31
CA ALA A 123 -1.08 -11.14 0.12
C ALA A 123 -1.33 -9.71 0.63
N ILE A 124 -0.85 -8.69 -0.08
CA ILE A 124 -1.07 -7.28 0.29
C ILE A 124 -2.55 -6.91 0.19
N ASP A 125 -3.25 -7.36 -0.84
CA ASP A 125 -4.66 -7.05 -1.03
C ASP A 125 -5.54 -7.64 0.09
N LEU A 126 -5.28 -8.90 0.46
CA LEU A 126 -6.02 -9.57 1.54
C LEU A 126 -5.67 -9.01 2.93
N ILE A 127 -4.38 -8.79 3.22
CA ILE A 127 -3.92 -8.43 4.56
C ILE A 127 -4.12 -6.93 4.83
N MET A 128 -3.92 -6.07 3.83
CA MET A 128 -3.88 -4.62 4.05
C MET A 128 -5.00 -3.86 3.32
N ILE A 129 -5.17 -4.05 2.01
CA ILE A 129 -6.08 -3.22 1.21
C ILE A 129 -7.55 -3.52 1.55
N GLY A 130 -7.90 -4.80 1.68
CA GLY A 130 -9.24 -5.26 2.03
C GLY A 130 -9.77 -4.62 3.33
N PRO A 131 -9.05 -4.78 4.46
CA PRO A 131 -9.42 -4.15 5.73
C PRO A 131 -9.57 -2.63 5.67
N ILE A 132 -8.63 -1.92 5.03
CA ILE A 132 -8.70 -0.46 4.88
C ILE A 132 -9.96 -0.06 4.11
N ARG A 133 -10.31 -0.80 3.05
CA ARG A 133 -11.54 -0.57 2.28
C ARG A 133 -12.80 -0.87 3.10
N THR A 134 -12.75 -1.85 4.01
CA THR A 134 -13.86 -2.16 4.93
C THR A 134 -14.05 -1.05 5.96
N MET A 135 -12.97 -0.59 6.60
CA MET A 135 -13.00 0.56 7.51
C MET A 135 -13.58 1.81 6.84
N THR A 136 -13.07 2.14 5.65
CA THR A 136 -13.55 3.31 4.89
C THR A 136 -15.05 3.21 4.58
N ARG A 137 -15.52 2.02 4.17
CA ARG A 137 -16.95 1.78 3.93
C ARG A 137 -17.78 1.90 5.19
N SER A 138 -17.30 1.38 6.32
CA SER A 138 -17.98 1.56 7.61
C SER A 138 -18.09 3.05 7.98
N MET A 139 -17.00 3.81 7.87
CA MET A 139 -17.01 5.25 8.15
C MET A 139 -18.04 6.00 7.30
N LEU A 140 -18.09 5.72 6.00
CA LEU A 140 -19.09 6.30 5.09
C LEU A 140 -20.51 5.88 5.47
N SER A 141 -20.72 4.60 5.80
CA SER A 141 -22.04 4.10 6.19
C SER A 141 -22.52 4.71 7.51
N PHE A 142 -21.65 4.79 8.52
CA PHE A 142 -21.93 5.42 9.81
C PHE A 142 -22.26 6.91 9.64
N SER A 143 -21.52 7.63 8.80
CA SER A 143 -21.79 9.05 8.53
C SER A 143 -23.17 9.32 7.92
N GLN A 144 -23.76 8.37 7.19
CA GLN A 144 -25.09 8.54 6.60
C GLN A 144 -26.23 8.38 7.61
N ALA A 145 -26.03 7.55 8.64
CA ALA A 145 -27.02 7.30 9.68
C ALA A 145 -26.32 6.93 10.99
N PRO A 146 -25.79 7.92 11.73
CA PRO A 146 -24.98 7.68 12.93
C PRO A 146 -25.81 7.17 14.12
N ASP A 147 -27.12 7.35 14.09
CA ASP A 147 -28.05 6.89 15.12
C ASP A 147 -28.31 5.37 15.07
N ASP A 148 -27.91 4.69 13.99
CA ASP A 148 -28.10 3.26 13.79
C ASP A 148 -26.92 2.45 14.36
N PRO A 149 -27.11 1.65 15.45
CA PRO A 149 -26.04 0.84 16.04
C PRO A 149 -25.47 -0.20 15.07
N GLY A 150 -26.25 -0.64 14.09
CA GLY A 150 -25.82 -1.62 13.09
C GLY A 150 -24.77 -1.08 12.11
N ARG A 151 -24.48 0.22 12.14
CA ARG A 151 -23.47 0.86 11.28
C ARG A 151 -22.11 1.05 11.92
N ILE A 152 -21.97 0.65 13.18
CA ILE A 152 -20.69 0.62 13.88
C ILE A 152 -19.87 -0.54 13.33
N ILE A 153 -18.59 -0.31 13.08
CA ILE A 153 -17.69 -1.37 12.60
C ILE A 153 -17.56 -2.47 13.64
N HIS A 154 -17.59 -3.73 13.20
CA HIS A 154 -17.18 -4.85 14.03
C HIS A 154 -15.69 -5.14 13.78
N PRO A 155 -14.82 -4.90 14.78
CA PRO A 155 -13.40 -5.16 14.61
C PRO A 155 -13.13 -6.65 14.39
N ALA A 156 -12.25 -6.98 13.45
CA ALA A 156 -11.80 -8.35 13.27
C ALA A 156 -10.90 -8.78 14.44
N ASP A 157 -10.88 -10.09 14.72
CA ASP A 157 -9.97 -10.69 15.70
C ASP A 157 -8.56 -10.79 15.11
N ARG A 158 -7.89 -9.64 15.02
CA ARG A 158 -6.51 -9.52 14.56
C ARG A 158 -5.67 -8.69 15.53
N ALA A 159 -4.41 -9.08 15.65
CA ALA A 159 -3.45 -8.53 16.62
C ALA A 159 -2.46 -7.51 16.03
N ASP A 160 -2.63 -7.15 14.75
CA ASP A 160 -1.81 -6.14 14.07
C ASP A 160 -2.34 -4.71 14.29
N GLU A 161 -1.63 -3.73 13.74
CA GLU A 161 -1.96 -2.31 13.80
C GLU A 161 -3.32 -2.01 13.14
N ILE A 162 -3.71 -2.79 12.13
CA ILE A 162 -5.01 -2.66 11.48
C ILE A 162 -6.13 -3.08 12.45
N GLY A 163 -5.94 -4.14 13.23
CA GLY A 163 -6.87 -4.54 14.28
C GLY A 163 -7.00 -3.49 15.37
N VAL A 164 -5.89 -2.87 15.77
CA VAL A 164 -5.92 -1.74 16.71
C VAL A 164 -6.74 -0.59 16.12
N ALA A 165 -6.51 -0.24 14.87
CA ALA A 165 -7.23 0.84 14.20
C ALA A 165 -8.74 0.55 14.07
N GLU A 166 -9.14 -0.69 13.77
CA GLU A 166 -10.56 -1.10 13.74
C GLU A 166 -11.22 -0.99 15.13
N ARG A 167 -10.54 -1.42 16.19
CA ARG A 167 -11.04 -1.31 17.57
C ARG A 167 -11.20 0.15 18.00
N GLU A 168 -10.21 0.99 17.71
CA GLU A 168 -10.28 2.43 18.01
C GLU A 168 -11.39 3.12 17.20
N LEU A 169 -11.57 2.75 15.93
CA LEU A 169 -12.66 3.27 15.11
C LEU A 169 -14.04 2.88 15.67
N SER A 170 -14.22 1.62 16.08
CA SER A 170 -15.45 1.16 16.74
C SER A 170 -15.75 1.97 18.00
N GLN A 171 -14.77 2.13 18.88
CA GLN A 171 -14.93 2.91 20.11
C GLN A 171 -15.27 4.38 19.82
N MET A 172 -14.67 4.97 18.80
CA MET A 172 -14.96 6.34 18.37
C MET A 172 -16.40 6.48 17.88
N GLN A 173 -16.86 5.54 17.04
CA GLN A 173 -18.23 5.51 16.53
C GLN A 173 -19.26 5.35 17.65
N GLU A 174 -19.02 4.44 18.61
CA GLU A 174 -19.89 4.26 19.78
C GLU A 174 -19.99 5.54 20.63
N ARG A 175 -18.86 6.21 20.88
CA ARG A 175 -18.86 7.46 21.65
C ARG A 175 -19.58 8.58 20.91
N LEU A 176 -19.38 8.71 19.60
CA LEU A 176 -20.07 9.69 18.78
C LEU A 176 -21.58 9.44 18.74
N GLN A 177 -22.00 8.18 18.59
CA GLN A 177 -23.42 7.83 18.62
C GLN A 177 -24.07 8.22 19.95
N LYS A 178 -23.44 7.88 21.08
CA LYS A 178 -23.94 8.26 22.42
C LYS A 178 -24.08 9.78 22.56
N MET A 179 -23.06 10.52 22.13
CA MET A 179 -23.06 11.98 22.17
C MET A 179 -24.16 12.60 21.31
N LEU A 180 -24.38 12.06 20.09
CA LEU A 180 -25.46 12.51 19.20
C LEU A 180 -26.84 12.20 19.79
N ALA A 181 -27.01 11.03 20.41
CA ALA A 181 -28.25 10.66 21.08
C ALA A 181 -28.56 11.59 22.28
N GLU A 182 -27.56 11.91 23.09
CA GLU A 182 -27.67 12.87 24.19
C GLU A 182 -28.01 14.28 23.68
N GLN A 183 -27.33 14.74 22.62
CA GLN A 183 -27.60 16.04 22.01
C GLN A 183 -29.03 16.12 21.46
N LYS A 184 -29.51 15.06 20.80
CA LYS A 184 -30.89 14.94 20.34
C LYS A 184 -31.87 15.00 21.51
N HIS A 185 -31.60 14.28 22.59
CA HIS A 185 -32.44 14.30 23.79
C HIS A 185 -32.55 15.70 24.42
N LEU A 186 -31.42 16.42 24.51
CA LEU A 186 -31.39 17.80 25.01
C LEU A 186 -32.16 18.75 24.09
N ALA A 187 -32.08 18.56 22.76
CA ALA A 187 -32.86 19.34 21.81
C ALA A 187 -34.37 19.08 21.95
N ASP A 188 -34.78 17.82 22.09
CA ASP A 188 -36.18 17.43 22.30
C ASP A 188 -36.71 17.98 23.63
N LEU A 189 -35.90 17.95 24.69
CA LEU A 189 -36.22 18.57 25.98
C LEU A 189 -36.39 20.09 25.84
N GLY A 190 -35.47 20.76 25.13
CA GLY A 190 -35.55 22.19 24.85
C GLY A 190 -36.84 22.57 24.10
N LEU A 191 -37.25 21.75 23.12
CA LEU A 191 -38.52 21.91 22.40
C LEU A 191 -39.73 21.76 23.34
N ALA A 192 -39.72 20.73 24.19
CA ALA A 192 -40.79 20.48 25.16
C ALA A 192 -40.94 21.66 26.15
N VAL A 193 -39.82 22.13 26.72
CA VAL A 193 -39.83 23.27 27.64
C VAL A 193 -40.27 24.55 26.92
N SER A 194 -39.86 24.76 25.66
CA SER A 194 -40.31 25.90 24.87
C SER A 194 -41.84 25.88 24.66
N LYS A 195 -42.42 24.71 24.42
CA LYS A 195 -43.88 24.55 24.28
C LYS A 195 -44.60 24.83 25.60
N ILE A 196 -44.11 24.31 26.72
CA ILE A 196 -44.67 24.59 28.06
C ILE A 196 -44.65 26.09 28.35
N ASN A 197 -43.53 26.76 28.07
CA ASN A 197 -43.41 28.20 28.32
C ASN A 197 -44.44 28.99 27.49
N HIS A 198 -44.57 28.67 26.21
CA HIS A 198 -45.59 29.26 25.34
C HIS A 198 -47.00 29.06 25.91
N ASP A 199 -47.35 27.85 26.34
CA ASP A 199 -48.67 27.53 26.89
C ASP A 199 -48.91 28.25 28.22
N MET A 200 -47.90 28.38 29.08
CA MET A 200 -47.97 29.18 30.31
C MET A 200 -48.21 30.67 30.01
N ARG A 201 -47.55 31.23 28.98
CA ARG A 201 -47.79 32.61 28.51
C ARG A 201 -49.25 32.82 28.11
N ASN A 202 -49.84 31.85 27.42
CA ASN A 202 -51.26 31.89 27.04
C ASN A 202 -52.20 31.80 28.24
N ILE A 203 -51.88 30.96 29.23
CA ILE A 203 -52.65 30.86 30.48
C ILE A 203 -52.57 32.17 31.28
N LEU A 204 -51.39 32.79 31.35
CA LEU A 204 -51.20 34.08 32.03
C LEU A 204 -52.05 35.18 31.38
N ALA A 205 -52.05 35.27 30.05
CA ALA A 205 -52.90 36.23 29.33
C ALA A 205 -54.39 36.03 29.67
N SER A 206 -54.83 34.78 29.74
CA SER A 206 -56.21 34.44 30.11
C SER A 206 -56.53 34.80 31.58
N ALA A 207 -55.58 34.55 32.50
CA ALA A 207 -55.71 34.90 33.91
C ALA A 207 -55.72 36.42 34.13
N GLN A 208 -54.97 37.19 33.34
CA GLN A 208 -54.98 38.66 33.37
C GLN A 208 -56.38 39.19 33.04
N LEU A 209 -56.98 38.70 31.94
CA LEU A 209 -58.34 39.06 31.54
C LEU A 209 -59.40 38.69 32.58
N LEU A 210 -59.26 37.51 33.21
CA LEU A 210 -60.16 37.07 34.28
C LEU A 210 -60.01 37.95 35.53
N SER A 211 -58.77 38.30 35.90
CA SER A 211 -58.47 39.20 37.02
C SER A 211 -59.04 40.59 36.79
N ASP A 212 -58.91 41.15 35.58
CA ASP A 212 -59.50 42.45 35.23
C ASP A 212 -61.02 42.44 35.36
N ARG A 213 -61.66 41.30 35.04
CA ARG A 213 -63.11 41.08 35.24
C ARG A 213 -63.48 40.96 36.72
N LEU A 214 -62.69 40.22 37.52
CA LEU A 214 -62.91 40.06 38.95
C LEU A 214 -62.72 41.35 39.73
N ARG A 215 -61.87 42.27 39.27
CA ARG A 215 -61.74 43.62 39.85
C ARG A 215 -63.02 44.46 39.75
N GLN A 216 -63.90 44.15 38.80
CA GLN A 216 -65.19 44.81 38.66
C GLN A 216 -66.23 44.29 39.67
N VAL A 217 -65.97 43.16 40.34
CA VAL A 217 -66.83 42.59 41.37
C VAL A 217 -66.58 43.30 42.70
N LYS A 218 -67.65 43.76 43.37
CA LYS A 218 -67.61 44.51 44.65
C LYS A 218 -67.51 43.63 45.90
N ASP A 219 -66.95 42.43 45.78
CA ASP A 219 -66.70 41.55 46.92
C ASP A 219 -65.28 41.83 47.47
N PRO A 220 -65.14 42.31 48.73
CA PRO A 220 -63.84 42.63 49.35
C PRO A 220 -62.88 41.45 49.38
N THR A 221 -63.41 40.24 49.49
CA THR A 221 -62.65 38.99 49.57
C THR A 221 -62.00 38.70 48.21
N VAL A 222 -62.76 38.80 47.12
CA VAL A 222 -62.29 38.56 45.74
C VAL A 222 -61.23 39.58 45.32
N GLN A 223 -61.41 40.86 45.68
CA GLN A 223 -60.44 41.92 45.38
C GLN A 223 -59.07 41.71 46.05
N ALA A 224 -59.05 41.06 47.22
CA ALA A 224 -57.81 40.76 47.94
C ALA A 224 -57.04 39.55 47.38
N PHE A 225 -57.72 38.57 46.79
CA PHE A 225 -57.11 37.32 46.30
C PHE A 225 -56.68 37.37 44.82
N ALA A 226 -57.45 38.04 43.94
CA ALA A 226 -57.15 38.12 42.51
C ALA A 226 -55.71 38.60 42.16
N PRO A 227 -55.18 39.70 42.73
CA PRO A 227 -53.81 40.14 42.41
C PRO A 227 -52.72 39.20 42.94
N LYS A 228 -53.00 38.39 43.97
CA LYS A 228 -52.04 37.39 44.48
C LYS A 228 -51.90 36.21 43.53
N LEU A 229 -53.00 35.78 42.89
CA LEU A 229 -53.01 34.71 41.89
C LEU A 229 -52.24 35.12 40.63
N VAL A 230 -52.47 36.33 40.11
CA VAL A 230 -51.74 36.84 38.93
C VAL A 230 -50.23 36.91 39.21
N ARG A 231 -49.82 37.46 40.36
CA ARG A 231 -48.40 37.50 40.77
C ARG A 231 -47.76 36.13 40.95
N ALA A 232 -48.54 35.12 41.35
CA ALA A 232 -48.04 33.75 41.46
C ALA A 232 -47.78 33.15 40.06
N LEU A 233 -48.70 33.39 39.11
CA LEU A 233 -48.55 32.97 37.72
C LEU A 233 -47.38 33.68 37.02
N ASP A 234 -47.25 35.00 37.17
CA ASP A 234 -46.12 35.78 36.64
C ASP A 234 -44.77 35.22 37.11
N ARG A 235 -44.65 34.90 38.41
CA ARG A 235 -43.43 34.31 38.95
C ARG A 235 -43.15 32.91 38.40
N ALA A 236 -44.18 32.09 38.17
CA ALA A 236 -44.02 30.76 37.59
C ALA A 236 -43.56 30.84 36.12
N VAL A 237 -44.07 31.80 35.35
CA VAL A 237 -43.61 32.08 33.97
C VAL A 237 -42.16 32.53 33.97
N ALA A 238 -41.79 33.49 34.82
CA ALA A 238 -40.42 34.00 34.92
C ALA A 238 -39.41 32.90 35.31
N TYR A 239 -39.79 31.99 36.22
CA TYR A 239 -38.95 30.84 36.59
C TYR A 239 -38.71 29.91 35.39
N SER A 240 -39.75 29.65 34.60
CA SER A 240 -39.68 28.77 33.42
C SER A 240 -38.87 29.39 32.27
N GLU A 241 -38.90 30.73 32.13
CA GLU A 241 -38.03 31.46 31.20
C GLU A 241 -36.55 31.34 31.60
N GLY A 242 -36.23 31.39 32.90
CA GLY A 242 -34.87 31.22 33.40
C GLY A 242 -34.24 29.88 33.03
N VAL A 243 -35.02 28.78 33.09
CA VAL A 243 -34.56 27.42 32.74
C VAL A 243 -34.28 27.30 31.22
N LEU A 244 -35.11 27.91 30.37
CA LEU A 244 -34.85 27.97 28.93
C LEU A 244 -33.59 28.74 28.57
N HIS A 245 -33.31 29.81 29.32
CA HIS A 245 -32.14 30.63 29.05
C HIS A 245 -30.83 29.90 29.40
N TYR A 246 -30.85 29.08 30.45
CA TYR A 246 -29.73 28.20 30.85
C TYR A 246 -29.48 27.08 29.84
N GLY A 247 -30.54 26.48 29.28
CA GLY A 247 -30.40 25.44 28.24
C GLY A 247 -29.88 25.95 26.88
N ARG A 248 -30.00 27.25 26.59
CA ARG A 248 -29.51 27.87 25.33
C ARG A 248 -28.06 28.34 25.39
N THR A 249 -27.48 28.54 26.57
CA THR A 249 -26.09 28.97 26.67
C THR A 249 -25.18 27.81 26.31
N GLN A 250 -24.79 27.74 25.04
CA GLN A 250 -23.63 26.95 24.61
C GLN A 250 -22.41 27.41 25.42
N GLU A 251 -21.89 26.51 26.24
CA GLU A 251 -20.63 26.73 26.93
C GLU A 251 -19.54 26.96 25.87
N PRO A 252 -18.82 28.11 25.90
CA PRO A 252 -17.78 28.37 24.92
C PRO A 252 -16.71 27.27 25.01
N PRO A 253 -16.10 26.86 23.88
CA PRO A 253 -15.12 25.79 23.86
C PRO A 253 -13.99 26.06 24.88
N PRO A 254 -13.53 25.03 25.61
CA PRO A 254 -12.62 25.21 26.74
C PRO A 254 -11.32 25.89 26.30
N SER A 255 -11.06 27.09 26.83
CA SER A 255 -9.82 27.82 26.57
C SER A 255 -8.69 27.16 27.36
N ARG A 256 -7.81 26.42 26.69
CA ARG A 256 -6.62 25.83 27.32
C ARG A 256 -5.68 26.95 27.77
N ARG A 257 -5.47 27.08 29.10
CA ARG A 257 -4.48 28.00 29.69
C ARG A 257 -3.33 27.18 30.29
N ARG A 258 -2.08 27.52 29.98
CA ARG A 258 -0.91 26.94 30.66
C ARG A 258 -0.89 27.44 32.11
N VAL A 259 -0.94 26.53 33.06
CA VAL A 259 -0.79 26.82 34.49
C VAL A 259 0.60 26.36 34.91
N ARG A 260 1.37 27.23 35.57
CA ARG A 260 2.65 26.86 36.18
C ARG A 260 2.34 26.00 37.40
N LEU A 261 2.63 24.71 37.33
CA LEU A 261 2.59 23.83 38.49
C LEU A 261 3.71 24.26 39.44
N ARG A 262 3.36 24.51 40.70
CA ARG A 262 4.28 24.85 41.79
C ARG A 262 4.77 23.58 42.47
#